data_AF-F4C496-F1
#
_entry.id   AF-F4C496-F1
#
_cell.length_a   1.000
_cell.length_b   1.000
_cell.length_c   1.000
_cell.angle_alpha   90.00
_cell.angle_beta   90.00
_cell.angle_gamma   90.00
#
_symmetry.space_group_name_H-M   'P 1'
#
loop_
_entity.id
_entity.type
_entity.pdbx_description
1 polymer ?
#
loop_
_entity_poly.entity_id
_entity_poly.type
_entity_poly.pdbx_seq_one_letter_code
_entity_poly.pdbx_strand_id
1 'polypeptide(L)' 'MTEDKANSSKTKMETDYGKHEENPGPPKAALEEKDDKKVGFTIHWAIIVAIVALAIAYFFFM' A
#
# COMPACT_ATOMS: atom_id res chain seq x y z
N MET A 1 -2.13 -5.12 -28.90
CA MET A 1 -3.45 -5.43 -28.32
C MET A 1 -3.23 -5.93 -26.89
N THR A 2 -3.82 -5.25 -25.93
CA THR A 2 -3.86 -5.50 -24.48
C THR A 2 -4.70 -6.71 -24.11
N GLU A 3 -4.28 -7.55 -23.16
CA GLU A 3 -5.15 -8.45 -22.38
C GLU A 3 -4.59 -8.69 -20.96
N ASP A 4 -5.35 -8.26 -19.94
CA ASP A 4 -5.22 -8.60 -18.52
C ASP A 4 -5.24 -10.12 -18.26
N LYS A 5 -4.32 -10.64 -17.43
CA LYS A 5 -4.48 -11.96 -16.78
C LYS A 5 -4.03 -11.96 -15.32
N ALA A 6 -5.04 -11.75 -14.47
CA ALA A 6 -5.32 -12.40 -13.20
C ALA A 6 -4.14 -12.97 -12.38
N ASN A 7 -3.97 -12.37 -11.20
CA ASN A 7 -3.41 -12.91 -9.97
C ASN A 7 -3.41 -14.47 -9.94
N SER A 8 -2.26 -15.06 -10.25
CA SER A 8 -2.05 -16.50 -10.23
C SER A 8 -1.99 -16.98 -8.78
N SER A 9 -3.14 -17.34 -8.22
CA SER A 9 -3.31 -18.08 -6.97
C SER A 9 -2.64 -19.46 -7.02
N LYS A 10 -1.31 -19.49 -6.85
CA LYS A 10 -0.56 -20.74 -6.59
C LYS A 10 -0.60 -21.15 -5.11
N THR A 11 -1.38 -20.46 -4.29
CA THR A 11 -1.63 -20.86 -2.91
C THR A 11 -2.59 -22.04 -2.95
N LYS A 12 -2.08 -23.26 -2.68
CA LYS A 12 -2.95 -24.43 -2.46
C LYS A 12 -3.90 -24.09 -1.32
N MET A 13 -5.19 -24.32 -1.52
CA MET A 13 -6.18 -24.18 -0.45
C MET A 13 -5.77 -25.11 0.69
N GLU A 14 -5.53 -24.53 1.86
CA GLU A 14 -5.16 -25.28 3.04
C GLU A 14 -6.31 -26.18 3.45
N THR A 15 -6.05 -27.48 3.60
CA THR A 15 -7.07 -28.48 3.96
C THR A 15 -6.92 -28.98 5.40
N ASP A 16 -5.84 -28.58 6.09
CA ASP A 16 -5.50 -28.99 7.45
C ASP A 16 -5.57 -27.81 8.43
N TYR A 17 -6.75 -27.18 8.49
CA TYR A 17 -7.01 -26.05 9.38
C TYR A 17 -6.81 -26.37 10.88
N GLY A 18 -6.89 -27.65 11.26
CA GLY A 18 -6.67 -28.11 12.64
C GLY A 18 -5.25 -27.84 13.16
N LYS A 19 -4.27 -27.76 12.23
CA LYS A 19 -2.87 -27.51 12.56
C LYS A 19 -2.59 -26.09 13.07
N HIS A 20 -3.53 -25.17 12.87
CA HIS A 20 -3.46 -23.78 13.32
C HIS A 20 -4.34 -23.50 14.56
N GLU A 21 -4.95 -24.53 15.17
CA GLU A 21 -5.78 -24.38 16.38
C GLU A 21 -4.99 -23.93 17.61
N GLU A 22 -3.73 -24.33 17.74
CA GLU A 22 -2.87 -23.97 18.88
C GLU A 22 -2.35 -22.52 18.79
N ASN A 23 -2.34 -21.94 17.58
CA ASN A 23 -1.98 -20.54 17.35
C ASN A 23 -2.82 -19.95 16.21
N PRO A 24 -4.10 -19.61 16.48
CA PRO A 24 -5.05 -19.11 15.49
C PRO A 24 -4.74 -17.68 15.03
N GLY A 25 -3.68 -17.06 15.56
CA GLY A 25 -3.29 -15.70 15.24
C GLY A 25 -2.76 -15.57 13.82
N PRO A 26 -2.90 -14.39 13.20
CA PRO A 26 -2.31 -14.11 11.90
C PRO A 26 -0.79 -14.35 11.94
N PRO A 27 -0.19 -14.84 10.85
CA PRO A 27 1.24 -15.09 10.80
C PRO A 27 2.01 -13.82 11.12
N LYS A 28 3.18 -13.95 11.78
CA LYS A 28 4.01 -12.80 12.20
C LYS A 28 4.26 -11.81 11.05
N ALA A 29 4.42 -12.31 9.83
CA ALA A 29 4.59 -11.49 8.63
C ALA A 29 3.40 -10.55 8.32
N ALA A 30 2.17 -10.95 8.67
CA ALA A 30 0.97 -10.11 8.53
C ALA A 30 0.84 -9.09 9.68
N LEU A 31 1.46 -9.36 10.83
CA LEU A 31 1.59 -8.41 11.93
C LEU A 31 2.74 -7.41 11.73
N GLU A 32 3.79 -7.83 11.01
CA GLU A 32 4.99 -7.07 10.68
C GLU A 32 4.94 -6.41 9.29
N GLU A 33 3.76 -6.28 8.67
CA GLU A 33 3.63 -5.53 7.42
C GLU A 33 4.25 -4.14 7.59
N LYS A 34 5.16 -3.79 6.67
CA LYS A 34 5.85 -2.51 6.69
C LYS A 34 4.80 -1.40 6.63
N ASP A 35 4.84 -0.52 7.62
CA ASP A 35 3.89 0.57 7.74
C ASP A 35 4.15 1.65 6.67
N ASP A 36 3.61 1.42 5.47
CA ASP A 36 3.70 2.33 4.33
C ASP A 36 2.82 3.58 4.51
N LYS A 37 2.04 3.67 5.61
CA LYS A 37 1.22 4.85 5.93
C LYS A 37 2.07 6.13 6.00
N LYS A 38 3.33 6.00 6.42
CA LYS A 38 4.27 7.12 6.46
C LYS A 38 4.57 7.68 5.07
N VAL A 39 4.72 6.82 4.07
CA VAL A 39 5.01 7.22 2.69
C VAL A 39 3.80 7.95 2.08
N GLY A 40 2.60 7.41 2.29
CA GLY A 40 1.36 8.06 1.84
C GLY A 40 1.17 9.46 2.43
N PHE A 41 1.47 9.63 3.72
CA PHE A 41 1.41 10.93 4.38
C PHE A 41 2.41 11.93 3.81
N THR A 42 3.66 11.51 3.60
CA THR A 42 4.71 12.38 3.02
C THR A 42 4.35 12.84 1.60
N ILE A 43 3.88 11.93 0.75
CA ILE A 43 3.49 12.26 -0.63
C ILE A 43 2.33 13.25 -0.65
N HIS A 44 1.33 13.06 0.23
CA HIS A 44 0.19 13.98 0.32
C HIS A 44 0.63 15.42 0.62
N TRP A 45 1.50 15.62 1.61
CA TRP A 45 2.02 16.94 1.94
C TRP A 45 2.92 17.52 0.86
N ALA A 46 3.75 16.69 0.22
CA ALA A 46 4.61 17.13 -0.88
C ALA A 46 3.80 17.71 -2.05
N ILE A 47 2.69 17.07 -2.41
CA ILE A 47 1.79 17.55 -3.48
C ILE A 47 1.16 18.89 -3.08
N ILE A 48 0.67 19.02 -1.85
CA ILE A 48 0.07 20.27 -1.36
C ILE A 48 1.09 21.42 -1.44
N VAL A 49 2.31 21.19 -0.95
CA VAL A 49 3.38 22.20 -0.97
C VAL A 49 3.74 22.59 -2.41
N ALA A 50 3.80 21.63 -3.33
CA ALA A 50 4.11 21.90 -4.74
C ALA A 50 3.04 22.80 -5.40
N ILE A 51 1.75 22.55 -5.13
CA ILE A 51 0.65 23.36 -5.67
C ILE A 51 0.73 24.80 -5.12
N VAL A 52 0.98 24.96 -3.82
CA VAL A 52 1.13 26.29 -3.20
C VAL A 52 2.32 27.04 -3.79
N ALA A 53 3.46 26.37 -3.94
CA ALA A 53 4.66 26.98 -4.54
C ALA A 53 4.41 27.42 -5.99
N LEU A 54 3.72 26.61 -6.79
CA LEU A 54 3.32 26.96 -8.15
C LEU A 54 2.34 28.14 -8.19
N ALA A 55 1.37 28.18 -7.28
CA ALA A 55 0.43 29.31 -7.19
C ALA A 55 1.14 30.61 -6.81
N ILE A 56 2.10 30.56 -5.88
CA ILE A 56 2.95 31.70 -5.53
C ILE A 56 3.75 32.13 -6.76
N ALA A 57 4.47 31.20 -7.41
CA ALA A 57 5.24 31.52 -8.60
C ALA A 57 4.36 32.18 -9.68
N TYR A 58 3.17 31.64 -9.94
CA TYR A 58 2.22 32.24 -10.87
C TYR A 58 1.86 33.69 -10.48
N PHE A 59 1.52 33.96 -9.22
CA PHE A 59 1.17 35.31 -8.76
C PHE A 59 2.31 36.34 -8.83
N PHE A 60 3.57 35.89 -8.75
CA PHE A 60 4.73 36.79 -8.78
C PHE A 60 5.33 36.95 -10.19
N PHE A 61 5.14 35.97 -11.09
CA PHE A 61 5.70 35.99 -12.45
C PHE A 61 4.67 36.34 -13.54
N MET A 62 3.39 36.51 -13.18
CA MET A 62 2.30 36.90 -14.09
C MET A 62 1.56 38.13 -13.57
#